data_AF-A0A1C6RMQ3-F1
#
_entry.id   AF-A0A1C6RMQ3-F1
#
_cell.length_a   1.000
_cell.length_b   1.000
_cell.length_c   1.000
_cell.angle_alpha   90.00
_cell.angle_beta   90.00
_cell.angle_gamma   90.00
#
_symmetry.space_group_name_H-M   'P 1'
#
loop_
_entity.id
_entity.type
_entity.pdbx_description
1 polymer ?
#
loop_
_entity_poly.entity_id
_entity_poly.type
_entity_poly.pdbx_seq_one_letter_code
_entity_poly.pdbx_strand_id
1 'polypeptide(L)'
;MSHSLAGEPPAAGRRAAPLTTAVYSAVEWDLLTGLPGRVVVVATAPAPGRPLRGVAAGLAGLEAVAAGRAFDSDLVRAVVATIYARHDEPAPPARTGQGRRRGRSAPTDPADLLADCRTAARVLRRRADPADSAAYRQWVQTVAARVCRAVPSGPTLSPADQHFLDRLGAALGLR
;
A
#
# COMPACT_ATOMS: atom_id res chain seq x y z
N MET A 1 -39.71 -16.61 -42.35
CA MET A 1 -39.07 -17.47 -41.35
C MET A 1 -37.58 -17.21 -41.36
N SER A 2 -37.00 -16.99 -40.17
CA SER A 2 -35.58 -17.24 -39.81
C SER A 2 -34.48 -16.37 -40.45
N HIS A 3 -33.44 -15.89 -39.75
CA HIS A 3 -33.17 -15.56 -38.35
C HIS A 3 -32.02 -14.53 -38.37
N SER A 4 -32.12 -13.50 -37.52
CA SER A 4 -31.00 -12.65 -37.14
C SER A 4 -29.89 -13.45 -36.46
N LEU A 5 -28.63 -13.19 -36.80
CA LEU A 5 -27.48 -13.42 -35.94
C LEU A 5 -26.47 -12.28 -36.11
N ALA A 6 -26.80 -11.12 -35.54
CA ALA A 6 -25.81 -10.11 -35.21
C ALA A 6 -25.10 -10.58 -33.93
N GLY A 7 -23.94 -11.22 -34.10
CA GLY A 7 -23.00 -11.48 -33.02
C GLY A 7 -22.22 -10.20 -32.74
N GLU A 8 -22.82 -9.29 -31.97
CA GLU A 8 -22.09 -8.17 -31.41
C GLU A 8 -21.14 -8.71 -30.33
N PRO A 9 -19.82 -8.47 -30.41
CA PRO A 9 -18.90 -8.91 -29.36
C PRO A 9 -19.25 -8.16 -28.06
N PRO A 10 -19.13 -8.82 -26.89
CA PRO A 10 -19.38 -8.13 -25.64
C PRO A 10 -18.35 -7.00 -25.52
N ALA A 11 -18.83 -5.76 -25.57
CA ALA A 11 -18.06 -4.61 -25.12
C ALA A 11 -17.61 -4.95 -23.70
N ALA A 12 -16.34 -5.35 -23.56
CA ALA A 12 -15.72 -5.63 -22.28
C ALA A 12 -15.97 -4.39 -21.43
N GLY A 13 -16.91 -4.53 -20.49
CA GLY A 13 -17.38 -3.44 -19.66
C GLY A 13 -16.16 -2.86 -18.99
N ARG A 14 -15.72 -1.69 -19.48
CA ARG A 14 -14.70 -0.89 -18.84
C ARG A 14 -15.28 -0.60 -17.47
N ARG A 15 -14.88 -1.37 -16.46
CA ARG A 15 -15.25 -1.12 -15.06
C ARG A 15 -14.91 0.34 -14.84
N ALA A 16 -15.95 1.17 -14.70
CA ALA A 16 -15.75 2.55 -14.34
C ALA A 16 -14.96 2.52 -13.04
N ALA A 17 -13.75 3.09 -13.06
CA ALA A 17 -12.93 3.16 -11.86
C ALA A 17 -13.79 3.88 -10.81
N PRO A 18 -13.86 3.38 -9.55
CA PRO A 18 -14.58 4.06 -8.49
C PRO A 18 -14.22 5.55 -8.49
N LEU A 19 -15.20 6.44 -8.27
CA LEU A 19 -14.99 7.89 -8.35
C LEU A 19 -13.78 8.36 -7.50
N THR A 20 -13.55 7.68 -6.37
CA THR A 20 -12.41 7.91 -5.48
C THR A 20 -11.04 7.60 -6.10
N THR A 21 -10.98 6.76 -7.12
CA THR A 21 -9.75 6.39 -7.83
C THR A 21 -9.53 7.15 -9.13
N ALA A 22 -10.62 7.61 -9.77
CA ALA A 22 -10.59 8.27 -11.09
C ALA A 22 -9.83 9.61 -11.08
N VAL A 23 -9.63 10.21 -9.90
CA VAL A 23 -8.89 11.47 -9.71
C VAL A 23 -7.37 11.31 -9.75
N TYR A 24 -6.85 10.07 -9.78
CA TYR A 24 -5.42 9.78 -9.80
C TYR A 24 -4.95 9.30 -11.18
N SER A 25 -3.76 9.75 -11.59
CA SER A 25 -3.05 9.10 -12.68
C SER A 25 -2.59 7.70 -12.27
N ALA A 26 -2.27 6.85 -13.25
CA ALA A 26 -1.78 5.49 -12.98
C ALA A 26 -0.54 5.47 -12.07
N VAL A 27 0.39 6.42 -12.26
CA VAL A 27 1.62 6.54 -11.43
C VAL A 27 1.29 6.97 -10.00
N GLU A 28 0.38 7.94 -9.83
CA GLU A 28 -0.09 8.36 -8.51
C GLU A 28 -0.80 7.21 -7.78
N TRP A 29 -1.63 6.46 -8.49
CA TRP A 29 -2.33 5.31 -7.93
C TRP A 29 -1.40 4.15 -7.56
N ASP A 30 -0.41 3.86 -8.39
CA ASP A 30 0.63 2.87 -8.10
C ASP A 30 1.46 3.25 -6.87
N LEU A 31 1.77 4.54 -6.70
CA LEU A 31 2.43 5.05 -5.49
C LEU A 31 1.59 4.79 -4.24
N LEU A 32 0.29 5.15 -4.26
CA LEU A 32 -0.60 4.98 -3.11
C LEU A 32 -0.82 3.50 -2.76
N THR A 33 -0.95 2.66 -3.75
CA THR A 33 -1.20 1.22 -3.54
C THR A 33 0.08 0.43 -3.20
N GLY A 34 1.26 0.90 -3.59
CA GLY A 34 2.54 0.27 -3.26
C GLY A 34 3.10 0.64 -1.88
N LEU A 35 2.75 1.82 -1.36
CA LEU A 35 3.30 2.35 -0.12
C LEU A 35 3.09 1.46 1.12
N PRO A 36 1.87 0.95 1.41
CA PRO A 36 1.64 0.13 2.59
C PRO A 36 2.53 -1.12 2.64
N GLY A 37 2.71 -1.81 1.51
CA GLY A 37 3.59 -2.98 1.42
C GLY A 37 5.07 -2.63 1.64
N ARG A 38 5.54 -1.51 1.06
CA ARG A 38 6.92 -1.02 1.26
C ARG A 38 7.18 -0.62 2.72
N VAL A 39 6.19 -0.04 3.40
CA VAL A 39 6.28 0.24 4.84
C VAL A 39 6.51 -1.04 5.64
N VAL A 40 5.78 -2.13 5.35
CA VAL A 40 5.98 -3.42 6.00
C VAL A 40 7.41 -3.94 5.76
N VAL A 41 7.89 -3.89 4.52
CA VAL A 41 9.27 -4.34 4.18
C VAL A 41 10.33 -3.54 4.94
N VAL A 42 10.24 -2.22 4.96
CA VAL A 42 11.23 -1.36 5.65
C VAL A 42 11.14 -1.47 7.17
N ALA A 43 9.93 -1.63 7.72
CA ALA A 43 9.73 -1.77 9.16
C ALA A 43 10.20 -3.14 9.69
N THR A 44 10.17 -4.18 8.85
CA THR A 44 10.69 -5.53 9.17
C THR A 44 12.18 -5.67 8.90
N ALA A 45 12.77 -4.82 8.06
CA ALA A 45 14.19 -4.90 7.73
C ALA A 45 15.09 -4.72 8.98
N PRO A 46 16.18 -5.50 9.09
CA PRO A 46 17.20 -5.27 10.11
C PRO A 46 17.79 -3.86 10.00
N ALA A 47 17.98 -3.20 11.14
CA ALA A 47 18.64 -1.89 11.21
C ALA A 47 19.38 -1.74 12.55
N PRO A 48 20.43 -0.90 12.62
CA PRO A 48 21.12 -0.62 13.88
C PRO A 48 20.15 -0.17 14.98
N GLY A 49 20.25 -0.78 16.15
CA GLY A 49 19.40 -0.46 17.31
C GLY A 49 17.96 -0.98 17.23
N ARG A 50 17.58 -1.72 16.18
CA ARG A 50 16.29 -2.41 16.10
C ARG A 50 16.43 -3.89 16.49
N PRO A 51 15.44 -4.45 17.18
CA PRO A 51 15.42 -5.88 17.44
C PRO A 51 15.25 -6.66 16.14
N LEU A 52 15.81 -7.87 16.08
CA LEU A 52 15.59 -8.79 14.97
C LEU A 52 14.10 -9.06 14.81
N ARG A 53 13.58 -8.87 13.59
CA ARG A 53 12.16 -9.04 13.30
C ARG A 53 11.92 -10.46 12.78
N GLY A 54 11.06 -11.19 13.47
CA GLY A 54 10.59 -12.50 13.02
C GLY A 54 9.38 -12.39 12.09
N VAL A 55 8.91 -13.55 11.61
CA VAL A 55 7.72 -13.68 10.76
C VAL A 55 6.48 -13.00 11.36
N ALA A 56 6.32 -13.06 12.68
CA ALA A 56 5.21 -12.43 13.40
C ALA A 56 5.11 -10.90 13.14
N ALA A 57 6.24 -10.20 13.02
CA ALA A 57 6.24 -8.77 12.74
C ALA A 57 5.79 -8.46 11.30
N GLY A 58 6.18 -9.31 10.34
CA GLY A 58 5.69 -9.22 8.97
C GLY A 58 4.19 -9.49 8.87
N LEU A 59 3.69 -10.53 9.56
CA LEU A 59 2.27 -10.86 9.62
C LEU A 59 1.44 -9.73 10.25
N ALA A 60 1.90 -9.15 11.35
CA ALA A 60 1.24 -7.99 11.97
C ALA A 60 1.14 -6.80 11.01
N GLY A 61 2.14 -6.60 10.14
CA GLY A 61 2.09 -5.61 9.07
C GLY A 61 1.06 -5.93 8.00
N LEU A 62 1.00 -7.18 7.54
CA LEU A 62 0.01 -7.61 6.54
C LEU A 62 -1.42 -7.55 7.09
N GLU A 63 -1.64 -7.94 8.34
CA GLU A 63 -2.91 -7.78 9.05
C GLU A 63 -3.30 -6.30 9.20
N ALA A 64 -2.33 -5.42 9.43
CA ALA A 64 -2.58 -3.97 9.46
C ALA A 64 -3.01 -3.42 8.11
N VAL A 65 -2.40 -3.91 7.02
CA VAL A 65 -2.84 -3.58 5.65
C VAL A 65 -4.25 -4.10 5.41
N ALA A 66 -4.52 -5.36 5.75
CA ALA A 66 -5.85 -5.96 5.61
C ALA A 66 -6.91 -5.21 6.42
N ALA A 67 -6.58 -4.73 7.62
CA ALA A 67 -7.47 -3.95 8.48
C ALA A 67 -7.96 -2.65 7.82
N GLY A 68 -7.25 -2.14 6.81
CA GLY A 68 -7.72 -1.00 6.00
C GLY A 68 -9.08 -1.24 5.34
N ARG A 69 -9.49 -2.49 5.12
CA ARG A 69 -10.83 -2.83 4.60
C ARG A 69 -11.98 -2.36 5.49
N ALA A 70 -11.72 -2.16 6.78
CA ALA A 70 -12.71 -1.74 7.78
C ALA A 70 -12.61 -0.24 8.11
N PHE A 71 -11.72 0.51 7.45
CA PHE A 71 -11.62 1.96 7.65
C PHE A 71 -12.84 2.66 7.06
N ASP A 72 -13.26 3.74 7.74
CA ASP A 72 -14.30 4.65 7.24
C ASP A 72 -13.71 5.68 6.27
N SER A 73 -13.09 5.19 5.20
CA SER A 73 -12.50 6.00 4.13
C SER A 73 -12.60 5.22 2.83
N ASP A 74 -13.29 5.78 1.84
CA ASP A 74 -13.46 5.14 0.53
C ASP A 74 -12.11 5.00 -0.18
N LEU A 75 -11.23 5.99 -0.03
CA LEU A 75 -9.86 5.91 -0.54
C LEU A 75 -9.10 4.72 0.05
N VAL A 76 -9.11 4.54 1.38
CA VAL A 76 -8.38 3.44 2.03
C VAL A 76 -8.95 2.10 1.58
N ARG A 77 -10.28 1.95 1.54
CA ARG A 77 -10.94 0.73 1.06
C ARG A 77 -10.58 0.43 -0.40
N ALA A 78 -10.56 1.44 -1.27
CA ALA A 78 -10.18 1.28 -2.67
C ALA A 78 -8.71 0.89 -2.86
N VAL A 79 -7.80 1.46 -2.06
CA VAL A 79 -6.39 1.08 -2.05
C VAL A 79 -6.22 -0.38 -1.66
N VAL A 80 -6.86 -0.81 -0.56
CA VAL A 80 -6.81 -2.20 -0.09
C VAL A 80 -7.38 -3.16 -1.13
N ALA A 81 -8.55 -2.84 -1.70
CA ALA A 81 -9.15 -3.65 -2.75
C ALA A 81 -8.21 -3.81 -3.96
N THR A 82 -7.51 -2.75 -4.35
CA THR A 82 -6.53 -2.80 -5.45
C THR A 82 -5.32 -3.65 -5.11
N ILE A 83 -4.81 -3.56 -3.88
CA ILE A 83 -3.68 -4.39 -3.42
C ILE A 83 -4.04 -5.87 -3.59
N TYR A 84 -5.22 -6.30 -3.15
CA TYR A 84 -5.64 -7.69 -3.23
C TYR A 84 -6.04 -8.13 -4.65
N ALA A 85 -6.69 -7.27 -5.44
CA ALA A 85 -7.05 -7.60 -6.82
C ALA A 85 -5.82 -7.92 -7.69
N ARG A 86 -4.67 -7.26 -7.46
CA ARG A 86 -3.41 -7.57 -8.16
C ARG A 86 -2.86 -8.96 -7.86
N HIS A 87 -3.22 -9.54 -6.72
CA HIS A 87 -2.81 -10.89 -6.34
C HIS A 87 -3.74 -11.98 -6.91
N ASP A 88 -4.99 -11.64 -7.21
CA ASP A 88 -5.99 -12.56 -7.76
C ASP A 88 -5.95 -12.66 -9.30
N GLU A 89 -5.20 -11.77 -9.99
CA GLU A 89 -5.05 -11.86 -11.45
C GLU A 89 -4.27 -13.13 -11.85
N PRO A 90 -4.85 -14.03 -12.66
CA PRO A 90 -4.16 -15.23 -13.10
C PRO A 90 -2.93 -14.84 -13.92
N ALA A 91 -1.78 -15.45 -13.57
CA ALA A 91 -0.53 -15.23 -14.28
C ALA A 91 -0.73 -15.48 -15.79
N PRO A 92 -0.36 -14.54 -16.67
CA PRO A 92 -0.48 -14.77 -18.11
C PRO A 92 0.36 -15.98 -18.53
N PRO A 93 -0.10 -16.78 -19.52
CA PRO A 93 0.63 -17.95 -19.98
C PRO A 93 2.05 -17.53 -20.39
N ALA A 94 3.03 -18.22 -19.84
CA ALA A 94 4.45 -17.88 -19.96
C ALA A 94 4.90 -17.86 -21.42
N ARG A 95 4.92 -16.68 -22.03
CA ARG A 95 5.72 -16.43 -23.22
C ARG A 95 7.17 -16.27 -22.76
N THR A 96 7.98 -17.18 -23.25
CA THR A 96 9.45 -17.21 -23.19
C THR A 96 10.08 -15.82 -23.19
N GLY A 97 10.91 -15.55 -22.17
CA GLY A 97 11.82 -14.42 -22.13
C GLY A 97 11.21 -13.10 -21.64
N GLN A 98 11.58 -12.71 -20.42
CA GLN A 98 11.43 -11.34 -19.88
C GLN A 98 9.99 -10.88 -19.59
N GLY A 99 9.17 -11.76 -19.01
CA GLY A 99 7.92 -11.38 -18.36
C GLY A 99 8.13 -10.82 -16.94
N ARG A 100 8.13 -9.49 -16.81
CA ARG A 100 7.81 -8.70 -15.59
C ARG A 100 8.05 -9.38 -14.23
N ARG A 101 9.29 -9.73 -13.89
CA ARG A 101 9.70 -9.75 -12.47
C ARG A 101 10.08 -8.33 -12.03
N ARG A 102 9.10 -7.41 -11.94
CA ARG A 102 9.21 -6.25 -11.00
C ARG A 102 8.88 -6.72 -9.57
N GLY A 103 9.43 -7.88 -9.19
CA GLY A 103 9.06 -8.64 -7.99
C GLY A 103 10.28 -9.24 -7.29
N ARG A 104 11.48 -8.74 -7.59
CA ARG A 104 12.56 -8.75 -6.62
C ARG A 104 12.63 -7.30 -6.14
N SER A 105 11.84 -6.98 -5.12
CA SER A 105 11.96 -5.70 -4.42
C SER A 105 13.42 -5.54 -4.07
N ALA A 106 14.12 -4.63 -4.76
CA ALA A 106 15.36 -4.12 -4.22
C ALA A 106 15.05 -3.68 -2.77
N PRO A 107 15.98 -3.89 -1.82
CA PRO A 107 15.79 -3.38 -0.48
C PRO A 107 15.37 -1.91 -0.60
N THR A 108 14.15 -1.60 -0.19
CA THR A 108 13.67 -0.22 -0.24
C THR A 108 14.48 0.53 0.81
N ASP A 109 15.32 1.47 0.37
CA ASP A 109 16.01 2.36 1.29
C ASP A 109 14.97 3.10 2.14
N PRO A 110 15.08 3.11 3.48
CA PRO A 110 14.25 3.95 4.34
C PRO A 110 14.16 5.41 3.86
N ALA A 111 15.21 5.97 3.28
CA ALA A 111 15.20 7.33 2.73
C ALA A 111 14.22 7.48 1.56
N ASP A 112 14.23 6.51 0.63
CA ASP A 112 13.32 6.47 -0.52
C ASP A 112 11.88 6.31 -0.07
N LEU A 113 11.62 5.43 0.90
CA LEU A 113 10.29 5.27 1.49
C LEU A 113 9.78 6.61 2.03
N LEU A 114 10.60 7.34 2.78
CA LEU A 114 10.21 8.63 3.35
C LEU A 114 9.99 9.70 2.26
N ALA A 115 10.76 9.66 1.16
CA ALA A 115 10.54 10.54 0.01
C ALA A 115 9.20 10.24 -0.67
N ASP A 116 8.86 8.96 -0.82
CA ASP A 116 7.60 8.51 -1.39
C ASP A 116 6.41 8.83 -0.50
N CYS A 117 6.54 8.71 0.83
CA CYS A 117 5.54 9.17 1.79
C CYS A 117 5.27 10.67 1.64
N ARG A 118 6.31 11.50 1.49
CA ARG A 118 6.14 12.95 1.22
C ARG A 118 5.45 13.22 -0.10
N THR A 119 5.79 12.45 -1.14
CA THR A 119 5.15 12.57 -2.45
C THR A 119 3.67 12.18 -2.38
N ALA A 120 3.34 11.05 -1.75
CA ALA A 120 1.96 10.64 -1.53
C ALA A 120 1.16 11.67 -0.72
N ALA A 121 1.72 12.20 0.38
CA ALA A 121 1.07 13.25 1.15
C ALA A 121 0.78 14.50 0.30
N ARG A 122 1.69 14.89 -0.61
CA ARG A 122 1.45 15.99 -1.55
C ARG A 122 0.35 15.68 -2.57
N VAL A 123 0.33 14.47 -3.13
CA VAL A 123 -0.70 14.02 -4.07
C VAL A 123 -2.07 14.03 -3.38
N LEU A 124 -2.18 13.43 -2.20
CA LEU A 124 -3.42 13.34 -1.43
C LEU A 124 -3.96 14.71 -1.05
N ARG A 125 -3.11 15.65 -0.61
CA ARG A 125 -3.56 17.03 -0.32
C ARG A 125 -4.08 17.78 -1.55
N ARG A 126 -3.66 17.40 -2.75
CA ARG A 126 -4.09 18.04 -4.00
C ARG A 126 -5.32 17.42 -4.63
N ARG A 127 -5.58 16.12 -4.37
CA ARG A 127 -6.55 15.32 -5.13
C ARG A 127 -7.65 14.68 -4.28
N ALA A 128 -7.38 14.37 -3.01
CA ALA A 128 -8.37 13.77 -2.11
C ALA A 128 -9.08 14.84 -1.28
N ASP A 129 -10.27 14.55 -0.79
CA ASP A 129 -10.86 15.33 0.29
C ASP A 129 -9.98 15.24 1.56
N PRO A 130 -10.05 16.23 2.46
CA PRO A 130 -9.20 16.26 3.65
C PRO A 130 -9.35 15.04 4.58
N ALA A 131 -10.54 14.43 4.65
CA ALA A 131 -10.83 13.31 5.54
C ALA A 131 -10.18 12.01 5.01
N ASP A 132 -10.38 11.68 3.73
CA ASP A 132 -9.72 10.52 3.09
C ASP A 132 -8.20 10.68 3.09
N SER A 133 -7.74 11.90 2.82
CA SER A 133 -6.32 12.27 2.85
C SER A 133 -5.71 12.00 4.23
N ALA A 134 -6.40 12.37 5.31
CA ALA A 134 -5.95 12.12 6.68
C ALA A 134 -6.04 10.63 7.05
N ALA A 135 -7.16 9.96 6.71
CA ALA A 135 -7.39 8.54 6.98
C ALA A 135 -6.32 7.66 6.34
N TYR A 136 -5.98 7.90 5.07
CA TYR A 136 -4.92 7.17 4.39
C TYR A 136 -3.56 7.34 5.09
N ARG A 137 -3.18 8.56 5.44
CA ARG A 137 -1.88 8.83 6.08
C ARG A 137 -1.81 8.18 7.46
N GLN A 138 -2.88 8.27 8.25
CA GLN A 138 -2.98 7.63 9.55
C GLN A 138 -2.95 6.10 9.45
N TRP A 139 -3.63 5.53 8.46
CA TRP A 139 -3.62 4.10 8.20
C TRP A 139 -2.21 3.60 7.88
N VAL A 140 -1.49 4.26 6.97
CA VAL A 140 -0.09 3.91 6.64
C VAL A 140 0.83 3.99 7.87
N GLN A 141 0.68 5.02 8.71
CA GLN A 141 1.41 5.12 9.98
C GLN A 141 1.07 3.96 10.93
N THR A 142 -0.20 3.56 10.99
CA THR A 142 -0.66 2.44 11.83
C THR A 142 -0.08 1.10 11.39
N VAL A 143 0.11 0.90 10.08
CA VAL A 143 0.80 -0.28 9.54
C VAL A 143 2.23 -0.38 10.10
N ALA A 144 3.00 0.69 10.02
CA ALA A 144 4.35 0.72 10.58
C ALA A 144 4.36 0.47 12.10
N ALA A 145 3.44 1.12 12.83
CA ALA A 145 3.35 0.99 14.27
C ALA A 145 3.06 -0.45 14.72
N ARG A 146 2.21 -1.18 13.98
CA ARG A 146 1.91 -2.59 14.28
C ARG A 146 3.13 -3.50 14.05
N VAL A 147 3.89 -3.29 12.98
CA VAL A 147 5.15 -4.03 12.75
C VAL A 147 6.15 -3.76 13.88
N CYS A 148 6.32 -2.50 14.27
CA CYS A 148 7.26 -2.10 15.32
C CYS A 148 6.88 -2.66 16.70
N ARG A 149 5.59 -2.82 17.02
CA ARG A 149 5.10 -3.36 18.30
C ARG A 149 5.01 -4.88 18.36
N ALA A 150 5.05 -5.57 17.23
CA ALA A 150 4.90 -7.02 17.17
C ALA A 150 6.13 -7.83 17.67
N VAL A 151 7.16 -7.17 18.23
CA VAL A 151 8.34 -7.85 18.75
C VAL A 151 8.20 -8.13 20.25
N PRO A 152 8.67 -9.30 20.75
CA PRO A 152 8.51 -9.69 22.15
C PRO A 152 9.29 -8.87 23.19
N SER A 153 9.94 -7.76 22.82
CA SER A 153 10.89 -7.01 23.67
C SER A 153 10.25 -6.19 24.81
N GLY A 154 9.01 -6.50 25.20
CA GLY A 154 8.27 -5.79 26.25
C GLY A 154 7.27 -4.77 25.71
N PRO A 155 6.55 -4.07 26.60
CA PRO A 155 5.46 -3.16 26.21
C PRO A 155 5.95 -1.86 25.54
N THR A 156 7.26 -1.59 25.55
CA THR A 156 7.85 -0.35 25.06
C THR A 156 8.53 -0.54 23.71
N LEU A 157 8.36 0.45 22.82
CA LEU A 157 9.06 0.50 21.54
C LEU A 157 10.55 0.78 21.76
N SER A 158 11.41 0.19 20.93
CA SER A 158 12.83 0.56 20.91
C SER A 158 12.99 2.03 20.47
N PRO A 159 14.03 2.76 20.94
CA PRO A 159 14.30 4.12 20.48
C PRO A 159 14.44 4.24 18.96
N ALA A 160 15.00 3.21 18.31
CA ALA A 160 15.15 3.18 16.85
C ALA A 160 13.80 3.00 16.11
N ASP A 161 12.85 2.25 16.68
CA ASP A 161 11.49 2.18 16.15
C ASP A 161 10.74 3.49 16.35
N GLN A 162 10.86 4.08 17.55
CA GLN A 162 10.22 5.36 17.85
C GLN A 162 10.70 6.44 16.87
N HIS A 163 12.02 6.57 16.70
CA HIS A 163 12.61 7.51 15.74
C HIS A 163 12.13 7.26 14.30
N PHE A 164 11.95 6.00 13.90
CA PHE A 164 11.41 5.68 12.58
C PHE A 164 9.95 6.09 12.42
N LEU A 165 9.10 5.77 13.40
CA LEU A 165 7.69 6.18 13.40
C LEU A 165 7.55 7.69 13.39
N ASP A 166 8.44 8.40 14.10
CA ASP A 166 8.48 9.86 14.14
C ASP A 166 8.86 10.44 12.77
N ARG A 167 9.85 9.88 12.08
CA ARG A 167 10.24 10.28 10.72
C ARG A 167 9.16 9.96 9.69
N LEU A 168 8.52 8.80 9.81
CA LEU A 168 7.41 8.40 8.94
C LEU A 168 6.21 9.33 9.13
N GLY A 169 5.83 9.63 10.37
CA GLY A 169 4.75 10.56 10.71
C GLY A 169 5.03 11.97 10.18
N ALA A 170 6.27 12.46 10.31
CA ALA A 170 6.68 13.72 9.71
C ALA A 170 6.59 13.70 8.17
N ALA A 171 7.04 12.61 7.51
CA ALA A 171 6.94 12.47 6.06
C ALA A 171 5.49 12.42 5.56
N LEU A 172 4.59 11.85 6.37
CA LEU A 172 3.15 11.81 6.14
C LEU A 172 2.42 13.08 6.59
N GLY A 173 3.10 14.05 7.21
CA GLY A 173 2.47 15.28 7.70
C GLY A 173 1.38 15.02 8.75
N LEU A 174 1.64 14.14 9.71
CA LEU A 174 0.76 13.80 10.85
C LEU A 174 1.18 14.51 12.16
N ARG A 175 2.01 15.55 12.06
CA ARG A 175 2.47 16.36 13.20
C ARG A 175 1.72 17.67 13.24
#